data_AF-A0A6A3Q2P1-F1
#
_entry.id   AF-A0A6A3Q2P1-F1
#
_cell.length_a   1.000
_cell.length_b   1.000
_cell.length_c   1.000
_cell.angle_alpha   90.00
_cell.angle_beta   90.00
_cell.angle_gamma   90.00
#
_symmetry.space_group_name_H-M   'P 1'
#
loop_
_entity.id
_entity.type
_entity.pdbx_description
1 polymer ?
#
loop_
_entity_poly.entity_id
_entity_poly.type
_entity_poly.pdbx_seq_one_letter_code
_entity_poly.pdbx_strand_id
1 'polypeptide(L)'
;MQYGTMAADLGARAISHCEMLTPEDRQDMAARKPEPVFVVLLPMTKFILKLPSPPARDMIAADVAVTLGTDIYHYRPQIHQYFHYRPGNGYISVQIG
;
A
#
# COMPACT_ATOMS: atom_id res chain seq x y z
N MET A 1 -16.16 6.05 -4.03
CA MET A 1 -15.33 5.49 -5.11
C MET A 1 -14.57 4.33 -4.51
N GLN A 2 -14.60 3.16 -5.17
CA GLN A 2 -13.98 1.91 -4.72
C GLN A 2 -12.61 1.75 -5.38
N TYR A 3 -11.60 2.43 -4.83
CA TYR A 3 -10.26 2.46 -5.43
C TYR A 3 -9.51 1.13 -5.24
N GLY A 4 -9.77 0.41 -4.15
CA GLY A 4 -9.19 -0.90 -3.87
C GLY A 4 -9.77 -1.98 -4.78
N THR A 5 -11.08 -1.96 -5.00
CA THR A 5 -11.75 -2.86 -5.94
C THR A 5 -11.22 -2.64 -7.36
N MET A 6 -11.14 -1.38 -7.82
CA MET A 6 -10.58 -1.06 -9.13
C MET A 6 -9.12 -1.51 -9.28
N ALA A 7 -8.30 -1.36 -8.24
CA ALA A 7 -6.92 -1.84 -8.26
C ALA A 7 -6.84 -3.37 -8.36
N ALA A 8 -7.73 -4.08 -7.68
CA ALA A 8 -7.83 -5.53 -7.78
C ALA A 8 -8.24 -5.99 -9.19
N ASP A 9 -9.24 -5.31 -9.78
CA ASP A 9 -9.76 -5.59 -11.13
C ASP A 9 -8.73 -5.32 -12.23
N LEU A 10 -7.99 -4.21 -12.13
CA LEU A 10 -6.91 -3.86 -13.06
C LEU A 10 -5.67 -4.74 -12.89
N GLY A 11 -5.63 -5.58 -11.86
CA GLY A 11 -4.47 -6.36 -11.49
C GLY A 11 -3.26 -5.52 -11.11
N ALA A 12 -3.50 -4.36 -10.50
CA ALA A 12 -2.46 -3.49 -10.00
C ALA A 12 -1.60 -4.22 -8.97
N ARG A 13 -0.28 -4.10 -9.09
CA ARG A 13 0.65 -4.71 -8.13
C ARG A 13 0.72 -3.93 -6.82
N ALA A 14 0.55 -2.62 -6.88
CA ALA A 14 0.61 -1.74 -5.73
C ALA A 14 -0.26 -0.50 -5.94
N ILE A 15 -0.76 0.05 -4.83
CA ILE A 15 -1.47 1.34 -4.79
C ILE A 15 -0.93 2.20 -3.65
N SER A 16 -0.75 3.49 -3.89
CA SER A 16 -0.43 4.49 -2.87
C SER A 16 -1.63 5.40 -2.61
N HIS A 17 -1.50 6.38 -1.71
CA HIS A 17 -2.56 7.37 -1.41
C HIS A 17 -3.92 6.72 -1.05
N CYS A 18 -3.86 5.79 -0.11
CA CYS A 18 -5.01 5.00 0.34
C CYS A 18 -5.74 5.65 1.52
N GLU A 19 -5.77 6.99 1.58
CA GLU A 19 -6.35 7.73 2.72
C GLU A 19 -7.85 7.52 2.86
N MET A 20 -8.54 7.25 1.75
CA MET A 20 -10.00 7.18 1.67
C MET A 20 -10.52 5.76 1.35
N LEU A 21 -9.72 4.72 1.61
CA LEU A 21 -10.17 3.35 1.38
C LEU A 21 -11.34 2.98 2.30
N THR A 22 -12.35 2.36 1.71
CA THR A 22 -13.51 1.83 2.41
C THR A 22 -13.21 0.47 3.06
N PRO A 23 -14.07 -0.04 3.95
CA PRO A 23 -13.97 -1.43 4.43
C PRO A 23 -14.06 -2.47 3.30
N GLU A 24 -14.90 -2.22 2.30
CA GLU A 24 -15.08 -3.10 1.13
C GLU A 24 -13.80 -3.17 0.29
N ASP A 25 -13.19 -2.02 0.00
CA ASP A 25 -11.91 -1.95 -0.71
C ASP A 25 -10.84 -2.82 -0.05
N ARG A 26 -10.78 -2.80 1.29
CA ARG A 26 -9.80 -3.59 2.05
C ARG A 26 -10.03 -5.09 1.92
N GLN A 27 -11.30 -5.52 1.91
CA GLN A 27 -11.64 -6.92 1.76
C GLN A 27 -11.28 -7.42 0.36
N ASP A 28 -11.60 -6.65 -0.68
CA ASP A 28 -11.28 -7.01 -2.07
C ASP A 28 -9.77 -7.12 -2.29
N MET A 29 -9.01 -6.17 -1.73
CA MET A 29 -7.55 -6.20 -1.81
C MET A 29 -6.94 -7.42 -1.08
N ALA A 30 -7.47 -7.80 0.07
CA ALA A 30 -7.01 -8.96 0.85
C ALA A 30 -7.41 -10.30 0.21
N ALA A 31 -8.57 -10.35 -0.45
CA ALA A 31 -9.08 -11.54 -1.13
C ALA A 31 -8.24 -11.91 -2.37
N ARG A 32 -7.50 -10.94 -2.95
CA ARG A 32 -6.69 -11.17 -4.14
C ARG A 32 -5.46 -12.01 -3.83
N LYS A 33 -5.55 -13.31 -4.15
CA LYS A 33 -4.47 -14.30 -4.06
C LYS A 33 -4.36 -15.06 -5.38
N PRO A 34 -3.17 -15.52 -5.81
CA PRO A 34 -1.88 -15.50 -5.10
C PRO A 34 -1.13 -14.17 -5.19
N GLU A 35 -1.56 -13.24 -6.03
CA GLU A 35 -0.90 -11.95 -6.24
C GLU A 35 -1.61 -10.82 -5.48
N PRO A 36 -1.18 -10.52 -4.24
CA PRO A 36 -1.80 -9.46 -3.46
C PRO A 36 -1.52 -8.08 -4.09
N VAL A 37 -2.46 -7.15 -3.86
CA VAL A 37 -2.26 -5.73 -4.11
C VAL A 37 -1.58 -5.13 -2.89
N PHE A 38 -0.40 -4.54 -3.08
CA PHE A 38 0.32 -3.89 -2.00
C PHE A 38 -0.17 -2.46 -1.76
N VAL A 39 -0.53 -2.13 -0.53
CA VAL A 39 -0.71 -0.73 -0.12
C VAL A 39 0.65 -0.13 0.17
N VAL A 40 0.94 1.03 -0.42
CA VAL A 40 2.14 1.83 -0.16
C VAL A 40 1.76 3.01 0.71
N LEU A 41 2.14 2.95 1.99
CA LEU A 41 1.97 4.06 2.92
C LEU A 41 3.10 5.07 2.74
N LEU A 42 2.71 6.34 2.66
CA LEU A 42 3.60 7.46 2.42
C LEU A 42 3.61 8.42 3.61
N PRO A 43 4.17 8.02 4.77
CA PRO A 43 4.04 8.79 6.02
C PRO A 43 4.63 10.20 5.90
N MET A 44 5.71 10.35 5.14
CA MET A 44 6.39 11.62 4.91
C MET A 44 5.55 12.53 4.01
N THR A 45 5.09 12.05 2.85
CA THR A 45 4.17 12.82 1.99
C THR A 45 2.89 13.21 2.72
N LYS A 46 2.27 12.26 3.43
CA LYS A 46 1.08 12.51 4.25
C LYS A 46 1.32 13.67 5.24
N PHE A 47 2.50 13.73 5.85
CA PHE A 47 2.86 14.79 6.78
C PHE A 47 3.03 16.15 6.07
N ILE A 48 3.81 16.19 4.97
CA ILE A 48 4.06 17.42 4.21
C ILE A 48 2.76 18.00 3.64
N LEU A 49 1.94 17.16 3.00
CA LEU A 49 0.71 17.56 2.33
C LEU A 49 -0.49 17.69 3.28
N LYS A 50 -0.30 17.37 4.56
CA LYS A 50 -1.35 17.40 5.60
C LYS A 50 -2.59 16.58 5.23
N LEU A 51 -2.37 15.43 4.58
CA LEU A 51 -3.44 14.52 4.20
C LEU A 51 -3.99 13.77 5.42
N PRO A 52 -5.23 13.24 5.36
CA PRO A 52 -5.72 12.32 6.36
C PRO A 52 -4.79 11.11 6.53
N SER A 53 -4.71 10.56 7.73
CA SER A 53 -3.94 9.32 7.93
C SER A 53 -4.69 8.17 7.25
N PRO A 54 -4.04 7.36 6.40
CA PRO A 54 -4.66 6.16 5.87
C PRO A 54 -4.98 5.17 7.01
N PRO A 55 -6.06 4.36 6.89
CA PRO A 55 -6.48 3.40 7.90
C PRO A 55 -5.53 2.17 7.95
N ALA A 56 -4.25 2.39 8.24
CA ALA A 56 -3.20 1.38 8.15
C ALA A 56 -3.39 0.19 9.11
N ARG A 57 -3.80 0.45 10.36
CA ARG A 57 -4.08 -0.60 11.35
C ARG A 57 -5.20 -1.51 10.87
N ASP A 58 -6.21 -0.87 10.30
CA ASP A 58 -7.41 -1.43 9.73
C ASP A 58 -7.15 -2.28 8.48
N MET A 59 -6.12 -1.93 7.69
CA MET A 59 -5.63 -2.73 6.57
C MET A 59 -4.85 -3.96 7.04
N ILE A 60 -3.93 -3.78 8.00
CA ILE A 60 -3.14 -4.89 8.56
C ILE A 60 -4.06 -5.93 9.24
N ALA A 61 -5.07 -5.47 9.97
CA ALA A 61 -6.05 -6.34 10.60
C ALA A 61 -6.88 -7.14 9.57
N ALA A 62 -7.04 -6.62 8.36
CA ALA A 62 -7.76 -7.26 7.26
C ALA A 62 -6.88 -8.15 6.37
N ASP A 63 -5.64 -8.46 6.76
CA ASP A 63 -4.67 -9.25 5.95
C ASP A 63 -4.26 -8.58 4.62
N VAL A 64 -4.42 -7.25 4.51
CA VAL A 64 -3.93 -6.50 3.35
C VAL A 64 -2.41 -6.39 3.44
N ALA A 65 -1.71 -6.61 2.32
CA ALA A 65 -0.27 -6.46 2.26
C ALA A 65 0.13 -4.97 2.26
N VAL A 66 0.93 -4.55 3.23
CA VAL A 66 1.28 -3.13 3.45
C VAL A 66 2.79 -2.90 3.35
N THR A 67 3.17 -1.76 2.78
CA THR A 67 4.54 -1.37 2.47
C THR A 67 4.75 0.12 2.80
N LEU A 68 6.01 0.55 2.91
CA LEU A 68 6.37 1.95 3.10
C LEU A 68 7.07 2.49 1.85
N GLY A 69 6.70 3.72 1.44
CA GLY A 69 7.34 4.46 0.36
C GLY A 69 7.61 5.91 0.76
N THR A 70 8.57 6.53 0.07
CA THR A 70 8.94 7.95 0.27
C THR A 70 8.15 8.91 -0.61
N ASP A 71 7.73 8.43 -1.79
CA ASP A 71 6.99 9.17 -2.83
C ASP A 71 7.71 10.42 -3.35
N ILE A 72 7.72 11.53 -2.60
CA ILE A 72 8.33 12.79 -3.06
C ILE A 72 9.84 12.82 -2.78
N TYR A 73 10.65 12.99 -3.83
CA TYR A 73 12.06 13.38 -3.75
C TYR A 73 12.30 14.75 -4.39
N HIS A 74 13.04 15.63 -3.70
CA HIS A 74 13.51 16.88 -4.31
C HIS A 74 14.77 16.71 -5.20
N TYR A 75 15.45 15.54 -5.29
CA TYR A 75 16.68 15.48 -6.12
C TYR A 75 17.16 14.10 -6.67
N ARG A 76 16.42 12.98 -6.56
CA ARG A 76 16.85 11.68 -7.12
C ARG A 76 15.65 10.79 -7.53
N PRO A 77 15.70 10.06 -8.67
CA PRO A 77 14.55 9.33 -9.23
C PRO A 77 14.35 7.90 -8.70
N GLN A 78 14.84 7.53 -7.51
CA GLN A 78 14.74 6.13 -7.04
C GLN A 78 13.62 5.97 -6.00
N ILE A 79 12.61 5.17 -6.35
CA ILE A 79 11.53 4.76 -5.46
C ILE A 79 12.03 3.58 -4.62
N HIS A 80 12.37 3.82 -3.35
CA HIS A 80 12.64 2.73 -2.41
C HIS A 80 11.33 2.32 -1.72
N GLN A 81 10.82 1.14 -2.06
CA GLN A 81 9.67 0.53 -1.41
C GLN A 81 10.14 -0.59 -0.47
N TYR A 82 9.67 -0.57 0.77
CA TYR A 82 9.95 -1.63 1.75
C TYR A 82 8.67 -2.44 1.97
N PHE A 83 8.68 -3.73 1.60
CA PHE A 83 7.54 -4.62 1.75
C PHE A 83 7.55 -5.31 3.11
N HIS A 84 6.40 -5.32 3.80
CA HIS A 84 6.19 -6.20 4.94
C HIS A 84 5.09 -7.20 4.57
N TYR A 85 5.46 -8.46 4.37
CA TYR A 85 4.52 -9.55 4.09
C TYR A 85 4.85 -10.74 4.98
N ARG A 86 3.84 -11.32 5.66
CA ARG A 86 3.97 -12.59 6.38
C ARG A 86 2.87 -13.54 5.89
N PRO A 87 3.26 -14.74 5.47
CA PRO A 87 3.08 -15.86 6.40
C PRO A 87 4.43 -16.57 6.65
N GLY A 88 4.89 -16.58 7.92
CA GLY A 88 6.01 -17.42 8.37
C GLY A 88 7.35 -16.76 8.76
N ASN A 89 7.44 -15.46 9.03
CA ASN A 89 8.67 -14.71 9.39
C ASN A 89 9.70 -14.52 8.26
N GLY A 90 9.53 -13.46 7.46
CA GLY A 90 10.60 -12.91 6.63
C GLY A 90 10.29 -11.47 6.21
N TYR A 91 11.32 -10.63 6.10
CA TYR A 91 11.24 -9.32 5.46
C TYR A 91 11.68 -9.49 4.00
N ILE A 92 10.92 -8.95 3.04
CA ILE A 92 11.31 -8.93 1.63
C ILE A 92 11.49 -7.46 1.24
N SER A 93 12.72 -7.04 0.95
CA SER A 93 12.99 -5.73 0.34
C SER A 93 13.05 -5.90 -1.17
N VAL A 94 12.10 -5.32 -1.92
CA VAL A 94 12.18 -5.20 -3.38
C VAL A 94 12.43 -3.74 -3.72
N GLN A 95 13.61 -3.46 -4.24
CA GLN A 95 13.91 -2.17 -4.86
C GLN A 95 13.33 -2.19 -6.27
N ILE A 96 12.27 -1.42 -6.52
CA ILE A 96 11.75 -1.22 -7.88
C ILE A 96 12.50 -0.02 -8.45
N GLY A 97 13.44 -0.30 -9.35
CA GLY A 97 14.19 0.67 -10.15
C GLY A 97 13.80 0.58 -11.61
#